data_AF-T1K3S8-F1
#
_entry.id   AF-T1K3S8-F1
#
_cell.length_a   1.000
_cell.length_b   1.000
_cell.length_c   1.000
_cell.angle_alpha   90.00
_cell.angle_beta   90.00
_cell.angle_gamma   90.00
#
_symmetry.space_group_name_H-M   'P 1'
#
loop_
_entity.id
_entity.type
_entity.pdbx_description
1 polymer ?
#
loop_
_entity_poly.entity_id
_entity_poly.type
_entity_poly.pdbx_seq_one_letter_code
_entity_poly.pdbx_strand_id
1 'polypeptide(L)'
;MVQKAIGTLLVANFSTGKFYRKALPGKEPRFAVAVIGINTIGSMLKTIFNAAGIDDQRNISNHGLRATSASVMLEAGFSQRTVAIRTGHHSNALESYIRDSKATHLAVSAALEPINVDQNISSSSQLNLIEKKDNAITEEVETEEEDEDEEEDTAEKRIKAPKRKKDDDPIVIELRKGSKIIKIST
;
A
#
# COMPACT_ATOMS: atom_id res chain seq x y z
N MET A 1 24.08 -41.32 -32.93
CA MET A 1 24.28 -40.83 -31.55
C MET A 1 24.32 -39.30 -31.62
N VAL A 2 23.15 -38.66 -31.63
CA VAL A 2 23.01 -37.21 -31.88
C VAL A 2 22.93 -36.51 -30.53
N GLN A 3 23.96 -35.74 -30.19
CA GLN A 3 24.04 -34.96 -28.96
C GLN A 3 22.91 -33.91 -28.94
N LYS A 4 22.11 -33.95 -27.87
CA LYS A 4 21.13 -32.93 -27.49
C LYS A 4 21.85 -31.60 -27.27
N ALA A 5 21.54 -30.59 -28.07
CA ALA A 5 21.82 -29.20 -27.74
C ALA A 5 20.89 -28.78 -26.59
N ILE A 6 21.43 -28.70 -25.38
CA ILE A 6 20.76 -28.08 -24.23
C ILE A 6 20.79 -26.59 -24.52
N GLY A 7 19.65 -26.04 -24.91
CA GLY A 7 19.47 -24.60 -25.11
C GLY A 7 19.70 -23.87 -23.81
N THR A 8 20.84 -23.21 -23.68
CA THR A 8 21.12 -22.23 -22.63
C THR A 8 20.04 -21.15 -22.69
N LEU A 9 19.17 -21.11 -21.67
CA LEU A 9 18.24 -20.01 -21.46
C LEU A 9 19.09 -18.76 -21.17
N LEU A 10 19.28 -17.94 -22.19
CA LEU A 10 19.93 -16.63 -22.06
C LEU A 10 18.96 -15.76 -21.26
N VAL A 11 19.22 -15.62 -19.96
CA VAL A 11 18.54 -14.65 -19.10
C VAL A 11 18.78 -13.29 -19.73
N ALA A 12 17.76 -12.78 -20.44
CA ALA A 12 17.83 -11.49 -21.08
C ALA A 12 18.17 -10.45 -19.99
N ASN A 13 19.32 -9.79 -20.15
CA ASN A 13 19.69 -8.64 -19.34
C ASN A 13 18.50 -7.67 -19.33
N PHE A 14 17.82 -7.55 -18.20
CA PHE A 14 16.79 -6.55 -18.02
C PHE A 14 17.47 -5.19 -18.18
N SER A 15 17.18 -4.50 -19.29
CA SER A 15 17.74 -3.17 -19.51
C SER A 15 17.24 -2.27 -18.39
N THR A 16 18.15 -1.69 -17.61
CA THR A 16 17.89 -0.68 -16.57
C THR A 16 17.53 0.68 -17.19
N GLY A 17 16.65 0.66 -18.21
CA GLY A 17 16.21 1.81 -18.97
C GLY A 17 14.77 2.19 -18.66
N LYS A 18 14.41 3.44 -18.97
CA LYS A 18 13.03 3.93 -18.84
C LYS A 18 12.08 3.06 -19.68
N PHE A 19 11.01 2.59 -19.06
CA PHE A 19 10.06 1.64 -19.66
C PHE A 19 9.20 2.27 -20.77
N TYR A 20 8.65 3.46 -20.54
CA TYR A 20 7.75 4.12 -21.48
C TYR A 20 8.51 4.83 -22.60
N ARG A 21 8.71 4.14 -23.72
CA ARG A 21 9.37 4.66 -24.92
C ARG A 21 8.38 4.85 -26.06
N LYS A 22 8.60 5.90 -26.86
CA LYS A 22 7.72 6.21 -28.00
C LYS A 22 7.83 5.11 -29.07
N ALA A 23 6.70 4.58 -29.53
CA ALA A 23 6.68 3.65 -30.64
C ALA A 23 7.08 4.34 -31.96
N LEU A 24 7.90 3.67 -32.77
CA LEU A 24 8.27 4.11 -34.11
C LEU A 24 7.34 3.46 -35.14
N PRO A 25 6.98 4.17 -36.21
CA PRO A 25 6.17 3.60 -37.28
C PRO A 25 6.95 2.49 -38.00
N GLY A 26 6.29 1.36 -38.25
CA GLY A 26 6.88 0.21 -38.95
C GLY A 26 6.04 -1.05 -38.80
N LYS A 27 6.39 -2.10 -39.58
CA LYS A 27 5.76 -3.44 -39.45
C LYS A 27 6.22 -4.17 -38.19
N GLU A 28 7.40 -3.86 -37.68
CA GLU A 28 7.98 -4.47 -36.48
C GLU A 28 7.88 -3.51 -35.29
N PRO A 29 7.66 -4.03 -34.06
CA PRO A 29 7.62 -3.20 -32.86
C PRO A 29 9.01 -2.62 -32.58
N ARG A 30 9.22 -1.36 -32.95
CA ARG A 30 10.46 -0.60 -32.69
C ARG A 30 10.13 0.60 -31.80
N PHE A 31 11.02 0.89 -30.86
CA PHE A 31 10.84 2.01 -29.92
C PHE A 31 11.98 3.02 -30.06
N ALA A 32 11.63 4.29 -29.97
CA ALA A 32 12.59 5.38 -29.95
C ALA A 32 13.37 5.40 -28.63
N VAL A 33 14.55 6.02 -28.64
CA VAL A 33 15.29 6.28 -27.39
C VAL A 33 14.52 7.25 -26.48
N ALA A 34 13.73 8.15 -27.07
CA ALA A 34 12.94 9.15 -26.37
C ALA A 34 11.81 8.55 -25.51
N VAL A 35 11.64 9.12 -24.32
CA VAL A 35 10.63 8.76 -23.32
C VAL A 35 9.29 9.39 -23.67
N ILE A 36 8.20 8.70 -23.39
CA ILE A 36 6.85 9.26 -23.52
C ILE A 36 6.63 10.30 -22.40
N GLY A 37 6.08 11.47 -22.75
CA GLY A 37 5.72 12.51 -21.78
C GLY A 37 4.45 12.16 -20.99
N ILE A 38 4.32 12.74 -19.80
CA ILE A 38 3.21 12.47 -18.86
C ILE A 38 1.82 12.70 -19.48
N ASN A 39 1.67 13.73 -20.31
CA ASN A 39 0.40 14.05 -20.97
C ASN A 39 0.00 12.97 -21.97
N THR A 40 0.97 12.45 -22.72
CA THR A 40 0.74 11.36 -23.69
C THR A 40 0.41 10.05 -22.99
N ILE A 41 1.07 9.74 -21.88
CA ILE A 41 0.71 8.56 -21.06
C ILE A 41 -0.73 8.70 -20.54
N GLY A 42 -1.10 9.89 -20.06
CA GLY A 42 -2.46 10.16 -19.60
C GLY A 42 -3.52 10.01 -20.69
N SER A 43 -3.25 10.42 -21.93
CA SER A 43 -4.19 10.22 -23.04
C SER A 43 -4.26 8.76 -23.50
N MET A 44 -3.14 8.04 -23.53
CA MET A 44 -3.10 6.63 -23.88
C MET A 44 -3.99 5.79 -22.97
N LEU A 45 -4.02 6.09 -21.67
CA LEU A 45 -4.86 5.39 -20.72
C LEU A 45 -6.35 5.48 -21.11
N LYS A 46 -6.82 6.69 -21.45
CA LYS A 46 -8.20 6.90 -21.90
C LYS A 46 -8.51 6.12 -23.17
N THR A 47 -7.59 6.16 -24.14
CA THR A 47 -7.74 5.39 -25.39
C THR A 47 -7.87 3.89 -25.14
N ILE A 48 -7.06 3.34 -24.23
CA ILE A 48 -7.10 1.90 -23.89
C ILE A 48 -8.44 1.53 -23.25
N PHE A 49 -8.92 2.31 -22.29
CA PHE A 49 -10.19 2.05 -21.62
C PHE A 49 -11.38 2.17 -22.58
N ASN A 50 -11.39 3.18 -23.45
CA ASN A 50 -12.41 3.32 -24.48
C ASN A 50 -12.39 2.15 -25.47
N ALA A 51 -11.20 1.70 -25.88
CA ALA A 51 -11.06 0.53 -26.76
C ALA A 51 -11.51 -0.78 -26.08
N ALA A 52 -11.41 -0.85 -24.75
CA ALA A 52 -11.92 -1.97 -23.95
C ALA A 52 -13.44 -1.89 -23.69
N GLY A 53 -14.14 -0.86 -24.19
CA GLY A 53 -15.56 -0.65 -23.94
C GLY A 53 -15.89 -0.19 -22.52
N ILE A 54 -14.87 0.23 -21.74
CA ILE A 54 -15.05 0.79 -20.40
C ILE A 54 -15.24 2.30 -20.57
N ASP A 55 -16.41 2.67 -21.09
CA ASP A 55 -16.80 4.07 -21.25
C ASP A 55 -17.52 4.52 -19.98
N ASP A 56 -16.72 4.70 -18.94
CA ASP A 56 -17.21 5.22 -17.66
C ASP A 56 -17.16 6.74 -17.71
N GLN A 57 -18.23 7.42 -17.30
CA GLN A 57 -18.27 8.90 -17.21
C GLN A 57 -17.27 9.45 -16.18
N ARG A 58 -16.63 8.56 -15.42
CA ARG A 58 -15.60 8.86 -14.43
C ARG A 58 -14.28 9.28 -15.10
N ASN A 59 -13.57 10.21 -14.46
CA ASN A 59 -12.25 10.66 -14.92
C ASN A 59 -11.18 9.60 -14.59
N ILE A 60 -10.95 8.68 -15.53
CA ILE A 60 -9.90 7.66 -15.41
C ILE A 60 -8.53 8.34 -15.58
N SER A 61 -7.68 8.19 -14.56
CA SER A 61 -6.34 8.79 -14.50
C SER A 61 -5.30 7.77 -14.03
N ASN A 62 -4.02 8.05 -14.31
CA ASN A 62 -2.91 7.22 -13.86
C ASN A 62 -2.86 7.10 -12.32
N HIS A 63 -3.30 8.13 -11.59
CA HIS A 63 -3.39 8.07 -10.14
C HIS A 63 -4.49 7.10 -9.69
N GLY A 64 -5.62 7.05 -10.41
CA GLY A 64 -6.68 6.08 -10.19
C GLY A 64 -6.17 4.64 -10.33
N LEU A 65 -5.35 4.35 -11.34
CA LEU A 65 -4.74 3.02 -11.48
C LEU A 65 -3.84 2.65 -10.31
N ARG A 66 -3.08 3.61 -9.77
CA ARG A 66 -2.26 3.39 -8.57
C ARG A 66 -3.12 3.12 -7.34
N ALA A 67 -4.23 3.81 -7.19
CA ALA A 67 -5.19 3.53 -6.13
C ALA A 67 -5.79 2.14 -6.28
N THR A 68 -6.23 1.76 -7.49
CA THR A 68 -6.76 0.41 -7.77
C THR A 68 -5.73 -0.68 -7.46
N SER A 69 -4.48 -0.51 -7.86
CA SER A 69 -3.45 -1.52 -7.56
C SER A 69 -3.18 -1.63 -6.06
N ALA A 70 -3.16 -0.51 -5.32
CA ALA A 70 -3.05 -0.52 -3.86
C ALA A 70 -4.23 -1.25 -3.20
N SER A 71 -5.47 -0.93 -3.61
CA SER A 71 -6.68 -1.58 -3.09
C SER A 71 -6.66 -3.09 -3.33
N VAL A 72 -6.32 -3.54 -4.55
CA VAL A 72 -6.27 -4.98 -4.88
C VAL A 72 -5.21 -5.70 -4.05
N MET A 73 -4.05 -5.08 -3.80
CA MET A 73 -3.03 -5.69 -2.94
C MET A 73 -3.47 -5.79 -1.48
N LEU A 74 -4.19 -4.80 -0.97
CA LEU A 74 -4.73 -4.84 0.39
C LEU A 74 -5.83 -5.90 0.53
N GLU A 75 -6.73 -6.00 -0.45
CA GLU A 75 -7.77 -7.03 -0.50
C GLU A 75 -7.18 -8.45 -0.61
N ALA A 76 -6.02 -8.61 -1.26
CA ALA A 76 -5.28 -9.86 -1.30
C ALA A 76 -4.57 -10.22 0.03
N GLY A 77 -4.66 -9.37 1.06
CA GLY A 77 -4.08 -9.63 2.38
C GLY A 77 -2.59 -9.27 2.50
N PHE A 78 -2.02 -8.52 1.57
CA PHE A 78 -0.64 -8.05 1.72
C PHE A 78 -0.54 -6.98 2.83
N SER A 79 0.56 -7.03 3.58
CA SER A 79 0.82 -6.06 4.65
C SER A 79 0.87 -4.62 4.10
N GLN A 80 0.34 -3.67 4.87
CA GLN A 80 0.32 -2.26 4.49
C GLN A 80 1.72 -1.73 4.17
N ARG A 81 2.74 -2.14 4.94
CA ARG A 81 4.14 -1.77 4.71
C ARG A 81 4.65 -2.23 3.34
N THR A 82 4.38 -3.48 2.96
CA THR A 82 4.78 -4.02 1.66
C THR A 82 4.10 -3.27 0.53
N VAL A 83 2.80 -3.03 0.64
CA VAL A 83 2.03 -2.29 -0.37
C VAL A 83 2.53 -0.83 -0.46
N ALA A 84 2.82 -0.17 0.66
CA ALA A 84 3.35 1.18 0.70
C ALA A 84 4.70 1.29 -0.03
N ILE A 85 5.64 0.37 0.23
CA ILE A 85 6.94 0.33 -0.47
C ILE A 85 6.75 0.14 -1.97
N ARG A 86 5.87 -0.80 -2.38
CA ARG A 86 5.65 -1.12 -3.79
C ARG A 86 4.95 -0.02 -4.56
N THR A 87 4.02 0.66 -3.92
CA THR A 87 3.24 1.73 -4.54
C THR A 87 3.90 3.08 -4.37
N GLY A 88 4.89 3.25 -3.48
CA GLY A 88 5.60 4.51 -3.20
C GLY A 88 4.83 5.46 -2.27
N HIS A 89 4.00 4.94 -1.36
CA HIS A 89 3.35 5.75 -0.34
C HIS A 89 4.29 5.94 0.85
N HIS A 90 4.47 7.20 1.27
CA HIS A 90 5.31 7.57 2.42
C HIS A 90 4.50 7.94 3.66
N SER A 91 3.17 7.93 3.55
CA SER A 91 2.24 8.34 4.60
C SER A 91 1.09 7.34 4.72
N ASN A 92 0.25 7.55 5.72
CA ASN A 92 -0.97 6.79 6.02
C ASN A 92 -2.07 6.92 4.95
N ALA A 93 -1.79 7.50 3.78
CA ALA A 93 -2.75 7.58 2.67
C ALA A 93 -3.27 6.20 2.22
N LEU A 94 -2.53 5.13 2.53
CA LEU A 94 -2.95 3.76 2.26
C LEU A 94 -4.19 3.33 3.05
N GLU A 95 -4.41 3.89 4.24
CA GLU A 95 -5.56 3.57 5.11
C GLU A 95 -6.89 3.88 4.41
N SER A 96 -6.91 4.91 3.55
CA SER A 96 -8.11 5.29 2.78
C SER A 96 -8.57 4.21 1.78
N TYR A 97 -7.71 3.25 1.46
CA TYR A 97 -8.03 2.14 0.57
C TYR A 97 -8.52 0.90 1.32
N ILE A 98 -8.40 0.86 2.65
CA ILE A 98 -8.88 -0.24 3.48
C ILE A 98 -10.39 -0.11 3.58
N ARG A 99 -11.07 -1.20 3.25
CA ARG A 99 -12.52 -1.29 3.35
C ARG A 99 -12.87 -2.30 4.40
N ASP A 100 -13.51 -1.83 5.46
CA ASP A 100 -14.06 -2.73 6.46
C ASP A 100 -15.21 -3.53 5.86
N SER A 101 -15.23 -4.83 6.18
CA SER A 101 -16.29 -5.73 5.77
C SER A 101 -17.26 -5.94 6.94
N LYS A 102 -18.49 -6.34 6.65
CA LYS A 102 -19.42 -6.75 7.72
C LYS A 102 -18.85 -7.92 8.54
N ALA A 103 -18.09 -8.80 7.89
CA ALA A 103 -17.45 -9.93 8.54
C ALA A 103 -16.39 -9.48 9.56
N THR A 104 -15.58 -8.48 9.24
CA THR A 104 -14.59 -7.93 10.18
C THR A 104 -15.27 -7.26 11.37
N HIS A 105 -16.33 -6.49 11.15
CA HIS A 105 -17.11 -5.92 12.26
C HIS A 105 -17.74 -7.00 13.15
N LEU A 106 -18.31 -8.06 12.56
CA LEU A 106 -18.91 -9.16 13.31
C LEU A 106 -17.88 -9.94 14.14
N ALA A 107 -16.68 -10.17 13.59
CA ALA A 107 -15.58 -10.79 14.32
C ALA A 107 -15.12 -9.93 15.51
N VAL A 108 -15.01 -8.61 15.31
CA VAL A 108 -14.69 -7.67 16.39
C VAL A 108 -15.79 -7.67 17.46
N SER A 109 -17.06 -7.65 17.06
CA SER A 109 -18.18 -7.74 18.02
C SER A 109 -18.12 -9.02 18.83
N ALA A 110 -17.94 -10.18 18.19
CA ALA A 110 -17.86 -11.48 18.88
C ALA A 110 -16.68 -11.54 19.88
N ALA A 111 -15.54 -10.92 19.55
CA ALA A 111 -14.39 -10.84 20.45
C ALA A 111 -14.62 -9.91 21.66
N LEU A 112 -15.52 -8.94 21.54
CA LEU A 112 -15.86 -7.97 22.58
C LEU A 112 -17.13 -8.34 23.35
N GLU A 113 -17.82 -9.42 22.98
CA GLU A 113 -18.99 -9.88 23.72
C GLU A 113 -18.58 -10.26 25.14
N PRO A 114 -19.29 -9.76 26.17
CA PRO A 114 -18.96 -10.12 27.55
C PRO A 114 -19.17 -11.61 27.74
N ILE A 115 -18.21 -12.27 28.39
CA ILE A 115 -18.33 -13.66 28.80
C ILE A 115 -19.49 -13.74 29.79
N ASN A 116 -20.67 -14.14 29.32
CA ASN A 116 -21.78 -14.48 30.19
C ASN A 116 -21.40 -15.79 30.90
N VAL A 117 -20.89 -15.66 32.12
CA VAL A 117 -20.51 -16.77 33.01
C VAL A 117 -21.66 -17.77 33.17
N ASP A 118 -22.90 -17.30 33.03
CA ASP A 118 -24.12 -18.12 33.16
C ASP A 118 -24.39 -19.05 31.95
N GLN A 119 -23.78 -18.82 30.78
CA GLN A 119 -23.94 -19.70 29.61
C GLN A 119 -22.79 -20.72 29.41
N ASN A 120 -21.66 -20.56 30.10
CA ASN A 120 -20.53 -21.49 29.99
C ASN A 120 -20.81 -22.87 30.63
N ILE A 121 -21.82 -22.97 31.49
CA ILE A 121 -22.25 -24.24 32.09
C ILE A 121 -23.02 -25.10 31.07
N SER A 122 -23.58 -24.51 30.01
CA SER A 122 -24.33 -25.26 28.99
C SER A 122 -23.49 -25.67 27.76
N SER A 123 -22.37 -24.98 27.49
CA SER A 123 -21.52 -25.24 26.32
C SER A 123 -20.40 -26.25 26.58
N SER A 124 -19.97 -26.41 27.83
CA SER A 124 -18.99 -27.41 28.26
C SER A 124 -19.47 -28.87 28.06
N SER A 125 -20.78 -29.08 27.89
CA SER A 125 -21.33 -30.41 27.58
C SER A 125 -21.17 -30.84 26.12
N GLN A 126 -20.85 -29.92 25.19
CA GLN A 126 -20.76 -30.23 23.76
C GLN A 126 -19.34 -30.48 23.24
N LEU A 127 -18.30 -30.21 24.04
CA LEU A 127 -16.92 -30.48 23.64
C LEU A 127 -16.49 -31.96 23.82
N ASN A 128 -17.24 -32.76 24.58
CA ASN A 128 -16.94 -34.19 24.80
C ASN A 128 -17.28 -35.13 23.62
N LEU A 129 -17.71 -34.61 22.46
CA LEU A 129 -18.02 -35.43 21.28
C LEU A 129 -16.97 -35.36 20.15
N ILE A 130 -15.98 -34.45 20.25
CA ILE A 130 -14.99 -34.22 19.18
C ILE A 130 -13.64 -34.91 19.47
N GLU A 131 -13.36 -35.31 20.73
CA GLU A 131 -12.07 -35.87 21.16
C GLU A 131 -11.72 -37.29 20.64
N LYS A 132 -12.48 -37.87 19.71
CA LYS A 132 -12.22 -39.25 19.23
C LYS A 132 -11.55 -39.38 17.87
N LYS A 133 -11.11 -38.31 17.18
CA LYS A 133 -10.54 -38.50 15.84
C LYS A 133 -9.11 -38.06 15.56
N ASP A 134 -8.58 -36.98 16.12
CA ASP A 134 -7.30 -36.49 15.58
C ASP A 134 -6.20 -36.50 16.62
N ASN A 135 -5.84 -37.73 17.03
CA ASN A 135 -4.62 -38.03 17.73
C ASN A 135 -3.53 -38.34 16.69
N ALA A 136 -2.90 -37.31 16.12
CA ALA A 136 -1.60 -37.43 15.45
C ALA A 136 -0.93 -36.05 15.24
N ILE A 137 0.31 -35.97 15.75
CA ILE A 137 1.37 -34.99 15.46
C ILE A 137 1.55 -33.90 16.52
N THR A 138 2.35 -34.28 17.52
CA THR A 138 3.19 -33.46 18.42
C THR A 138 4.55 -33.16 17.78
N GLU A 139 5.04 -31.92 17.95
CA GLU A 139 6.43 -31.48 18.26
C GLU A 139 6.48 -29.95 18.05
N GLU A 140 6.29 -29.14 19.11
CA GLU A 140 7.32 -28.58 20.01
C GLU A 140 8.30 -27.61 19.32
N VAL A 141 8.21 -26.31 19.65
CA VAL A 141 9.36 -25.43 20.01
C VAL A 141 8.86 -24.32 20.93
N GLU A 142 9.59 -24.15 22.03
CA GLU A 142 9.33 -23.30 23.18
C GLU A 142 9.54 -21.80 22.95
N THR A 143 8.99 -21.08 23.93
CA THR A 143 8.90 -19.66 24.26
C THR A 143 10.22 -18.89 24.38
N GLU A 144 10.13 -17.56 24.27
CA GLU A 144 10.66 -16.63 25.30
C GLU A 144 10.00 -15.25 25.14
N GLU A 145 9.58 -14.70 26.28
CA GLU A 145 8.89 -13.42 26.49
C GLU A 145 9.90 -12.27 26.61
N GLU A 146 9.46 -11.02 26.41
CA GLU A 146 9.66 -9.92 27.38
C GLU A 146 9.02 -8.60 26.90
N ASP A 147 8.41 -7.94 27.88
CA ASP A 147 7.60 -6.72 27.83
C ASP A 147 8.42 -5.43 27.66
N GLU A 148 7.77 -4.32 27.27
CA GLU A 148 7.99 -3.00 27.88
C GLU A 148 6.94 -1.99 27.39
N ASP A 149 6.18 -1.44 28.35
CA ASP A 149 5.22 -0.34 28.24
C ASP A 149 5.92 1.02 28.12
N GLU A 150 5.46 1.93 27.25
CA GLU A 150 5.52 3.38 27.52
C GLU A 150 4.32 4.12 26.89
N GLU A 151 3.53 4.78 27.75
CA GLU A 151 2.55 5.83 27.42
C GLU A 151 3.27 7.16 27.14
N GLU A 152 2.82 7.97 26.17
CA GLU A 152 2.76 9.43 26.37
C GLU A 152 1.87 10.20 25.35
N ASP A 153 0.89 10.90 25.94
CA ASP A 153 0.27 12.18 25.59
C ASP A 153 -0.10 12.58 24.14
N THR A 154 -1.41 12.54 23.89
CA THR A 154 -2.09 13.27 22.83
C THR A 154 -2.15 14.77 23.12
N ALA A 155 -1.43 15.58 22.34
CA ALA A 155 -1.70 17.02 22.19
C ALA A 155 -1.74 17.42 20.72
N GLU A 156 -2.94 17.48 20.15
CA GLU A 156 -3.21 17.97 18.80
C GLU A 156 -2.71 19.41 18.60
N LYS A 157 -1.66 19.60 17.79
CA LYS A 157 -1.39 20.90 17.15
C LYS A 157 -1.52 20.76 15.65
N ARG A 158 -2.63 21.30 15.16
CA ARG A 158 -2.99 21.45 13.74
C ARG A 158 -1.97 22.34 13.03
N ILE A 159 -0.90 21.76 12.48
CA ILE A 159 0.09 22.50 11.68
C ILE A 159 -0.52 22.76 10.30
N LYS A 160 -0.88 24.02 10.03
CA LYS A 160 -1.29 24.46 8.68
C LYS A 160 -0.06 24.44 7.76
N ALA A 161 -0.22 23.83 6.58
CA ALA A 161 0.82 23.77 5.55
C ALA A 161 1.32 25.18 5.16
N PRO A 162 2.64 25.37 4.96
CA PRO A 162 3.20 26.66 4.55
C PRO A 162 2.78 27.00 3.11
N LYS A 163 2.27 28.21 2.92
CA LYS A 163 2.01 28.78 1.58
C LYS A 163 3.34 29.02 0.87
N ARG A 164 3.45 28.57 -0.39
CA ARG A 164 4.62 28.83 -1.25
C ARG A 164 4.79 30.33 -1.44
N LYS A 165 5.95 30.88 -1.04
CA LYS A 165 6.37 32.25 -1.37
C LYS A 165 6.82 32.31 -2.84
N LYS A 166 6.68 33.48 -3.46
CA LYS A 166 7.23 33.75 -4.80
C LYS A 166 8.73 34.00 -4.66
N ASP A 167 9.50 33.69 -5.70
CA ASP A 167 10.97 33.61 -5.64
C ASP A 167 11.68 34.94 -5.29
N ASP A 168 10.96 36.07 -5.30
CA ASP A 168 11.51 37.41 -5.02
C ASP A 168 11.19 37.96 -3.61
N ASP A 169 10.51 37.19 -2.74
CA ASP A 169 10.22 37.66 -1.38
C ASP A 169 11.46 37.56 -0.47
N PRO A 170 11.90 38.64 0.21
CA PRO A 170 13.08 38.61 1.05
C PRO A 170 12.94 37.58 2.19
N ILE A 171 14.04 36.89 2.47
CA ILE A 171 14.10 35.88 3.51
C ILE A 171 14.16 36.60 4.86
N VAL A 172 13.06 36.55 5.60
CA VAL A 172 12.98 37.08 6.96
C VAL A 172 13.09 35.91 7.94
N ILE A 173 14.16 35.91 8.73
CA ILE A 173 14.38 34.95 9.81
C ILE A 173 14.03 35.65 11.13
N GLU A 174 13.00 35.14 11.81
CA GLU A 174 12.64 35.61 13.16
C GLU A 174 13.18 34.62 14.20
N LEU A 175 14.16 35.07 14.99
CA LEU A 175 14.70 34.30 16.12
C LEU A 175 14.07 34.82 17.41
N ARG A 176 13.51 33.91 18.22
CA ARG A 176 12.95 34.23 19.54
C ARG A 176 13.84 33.68 20.64
N LYS A 177 14.19 34.54 21.61
CA LYS A 177 14.74 34.12 22.91
C LYS A 177 13.91 34.78 24.00
N GLY A 178 12.97 34.04 24.56
CA GLY A 178 11.99 34.56 25.52
C GLY A 178 11.05 35.60 24.87
N SER A 179 10.86 36.74 25.53
CA SER A 179 10.01 37.86 25.07
C SER A 179 10.68 38.76 24.02
N LYS A 180 11.96 38.52 23.68
CA LYS A 180 12.68 39.31 22.69
C LYS A 180 12.64 38.63 21.32
N ILE A 181 12.32 39.43 20.30
CA ILE A 181 12.27 39.03 18.89
C ILE A 181 13.35 39.80 18.14
N ILE A 182 14.24 39.07 17.47
CA ILE A 182 15.23 39.65 16.57
C ILE A 182 14.82 39.25 15.15
N LYS A 183 14.66 40.25 14.28
CA LYS A 183 14.31 40.05 12.87
C LYS A 183 15.53 40.37 12.02
N ILE A 184 15.94 39.41 11.20
CA ILE A 184 17.01 39.59 10.23
C ILE A 184 16.39 39.41 8.84
N SER A 185 16.46 40.44 8.01
CA SER A 185 16.04 40.42 6.61
C SER A 185 17.28 40.48 5.72
N THR A 186 17.33 39.63 4.69
CA THR A 186 18.36 39.65 3.64
C THR A 186 17.72 40.08 2.33
#